data_AF-A0A1L5KGL9-F1
#
_entry.id   AF-A0A1L5KGL9-F1
#
_cell.length_a   1.000
_cell.length_b   1.000
_cell.length_c   1.000
_cell.angle_alpha   90.00
_cell.angle_beta   90.00
_cell.angle_gamma   90.00
#
_symmetry.space_group_name_H-M   'P 1'
#
loop_
_entity.id
_entity.type
_entity.pdbx_description
1 polymer ?
#
loop_
_entity_poly.entity_id
_entity_poly.type
_entity_poly.pdbx_seq_one_letter_code
_entity_poly.pdbx_strand_id
1 'polypeptide(L)'
;MAETKSQQSRLLVTLTALFAAFCGLYLLIGGVWLAAIGGSWYYPIAGLVMLAVTVMLFRGKRAALWLYAALLLATMIWGVWEVGFDFWALTPRSDILVFFGIWLILPFVWRRLPVPSAGAVGGLVIALLISGGILTWAGFNDPQEVNGTLSADATPAAPISTVADSDWPAYGRNQEGQRYSPLKQINTDNVKNLKEAWVFRTGDLKQPNDPGEITNEVTPIKVGDMLYLCTAHQRLFALDAATGKEKWHFDPQLNADPSFQHVTCRGVSYHEAKA
;
A
#
# COMPACT_ATOMS: atom_id res chain seq x y z
N MET A 1 5.39 40.21 -26.88
CA MET A 1 4.49 39.02 -26.88
C MET A 1 5.13 37.77 -27.51
N ALA A 2 5.86 37.87 -28.64
CA ALA A 2 6.51 36.71 -29.28
C ALA A 2 7.70 36.15 -28.47
N GLU A 3 8.55 37.01 -27.88
CA GLU A 3 9.66 36.57 -27.02
C GLU A 3 9.19 35.82 -25.77
N THR A 4 8.13 36.31 -25.12
CA THR A 4 7.54 35.69 -23.92
C THR A 4 7.02 34.27 -24.21
N LYS A 5 6.39 34.05 -25.38
CA LYS A 5 5.94 32.72 -25.82
C LYS A 5 7.11 31.77 -26.14
N SER A 6 8.19 32.29 -26.74
CA SER A 6 9.40 31.52 -27.03
C SER A 6 10.12 31.09 -25.74
N GLN A 7 10.21 31.98 -24.75
CA GLN A 7 10.85 31.71 -23.46
C GLN A 7 10.06 30.69 -22.62
N GLN A 8 8.72 30.81 -22.58
CA GLN A 8 7.85 29.81 -21.95
C GLN A 8 7.90 28.46 -22.68
N SER A 9 8.11 28.45 -24.00
CA SER A 9 8.30 27.23 -24.80
C SER A 9 9.54 26.44 -24.36
N ARG A 10 10.67 27.14 -24.24
CA ARG A 10 11.94 26.55 -23.81
C ARG A 10 11.90 26.07 -22.37
N LEU A 11 11.32 26.85 -21.46
CA LEU A 11 11.21 26.49 -20.04
C LEU A 11 10.52 25.14 -19.84
N LEU A 12 9.40 24.89 -20.53
CA LEU A 12 8.66 23.62 -20.37
C LEU A 12 9.47 22.40 -20.82
N VAL A 13 10.16 22.51 -21.97
CA VAL A 13 11.01 21.43 -22.48
C VAL A 13 12.19 21.18 -21.53
N THR A 14 12.79 22.25 -21.01
CA THR A 14 13.86 22.17 -20.01
C THR A 14 13.37 21.48 -18.72
N LEU A 15 12.21 21.86 -18.18
CA LEU A 15 11.65 21.22 -16.98
C LEU A 15 11.32 19.74 -17.23
N THR A 16 10.75 19.42 -18.40
CA THR A 16 10.46 18.03 -18.80
C THR A 16 11.75 17.21 -18.89
N ALA A 17 12.81 17.76 -19.47
CA ALA A 17 14.11 17.09 -19.56
C ALA A 17 14.81 16.98 -18.19
N LEU A 18 14.71 17.99 -17.32
CA LEU A 18 15.25 17.94 -15.96
C LEU A 18 14.55 16.88 -15.11
N PHE A 19 13.23 16.76 -15.23
CA PHE A 19 12.49 15.68 -14.57
C PHE A 19 12.95 14.31 -15.07
N ALA A 20 13.07 14.12 -16.39
CA ALA A 20 13.64 12.88 -16.96
C ALA A 20 15.07 12.62 -16.45
N ALA A 21 15.90 13.66 -16.31
CA ALA A 21 17.26 13.55 -15.81
C ALA A 21 17.27 13.06 -14.35
N PHE A 22 16.42 13.64 -13.52
CA PHE A 22 16.25 13.25 -12.12
C PHE A 22 15.81 11.78 -12.01
N CYS A 23 14.77 11.38 -12.75
CA CYS A 23 14.33 9.99 -12.78
C CYS A 23 15.45 9.05 -13.28
N GLY A 24 16.17 9.42 -14.33
CA GLY A 24 17.26 8.61 -14.87
C GLY A 24 18.42 8.44 -13.90
N LEU A 25 18.83 9.50 -13.20
CA LEU A 25 19.85 9.44 -12.16
C LEU A 25 19.39 8.62 -10.95
N TYR A 26 18.14 8.79 -10.53
CA TYR A 26 17.57 8.01 -9.42
C TYR A 26 17.58 6.51 -9.74
N LEU A 27 17.08 6.12 -10.92
CA LEU A 27 17.08 4.72 -11.38
C LEU A 27 18.50 4.17 -11.53
N LEU A 28 19.45 4.97 -12.04
CA LEU A 28 20.83 4.53 -12.20
C LEU A 28 21.53 4.33 -10.86
N ILE A 29 21.53 5.35 -9.99
CA ILE A 29 22.24 5.31 -8.71
C ILE A 29 21.58 4.30 -7.77
N GLY A 30 20.25 4.40 -7.60
CA GLY A 30 19.48 3.47 -6.78
C GLY A 30 19.53 2.05 -7.33
N GLY A 31 19.52 1.88 -8.66
CA GLY A 31 19.66 0.59 -9.30
C GLY A 31 21.04 -0.04 -9.12
N VAL A 32 22.13 0.74 -9.19
CA VAL A 32 23.49 0.24 -8.94
C VAL A 32 23.62 -0.22 -7.49
N TRP A 33 23.08 0.57 -6.55
CA TRP A 33 23.03 0.18 -5.14
C TRP A 33 22.19 -1.09 -4.94
N LEU A 34 21.01 -1.16 -5.55
CA LEU A 34 20.13 -2.34 -5.48
C LEU A 34 20.82 -3.60 -6.02
N ALA A 35 21.50 -3.51 -7.17
CA ALA A 35 22.25 -4.62 -7.73
C ALA A 35 23.40 -5.07 -6.81
N ALA A 36 24.08 -4.13 -6.14
CA ALA A 36 25.17 -4.44 -5.20
C ALA A 36 24.69 -5.21 -3.96
N ILE A 37 23.42 -5.05 -3.56
CA ILE A 37 22.80 -5.80 -2.45
C ILE A 37 22.05 -7.06 -2.92
N GLY A 38 22.25 -7.49 -4.17
CA GLY A 38 21.64 -8.71 -4.73
C GLY A 38 20.25 -8.54 -5.34
N GLY A 39 19.80 -7.29 -5.54
CA GLY A 39 18.53 -6.99 -6.20
C GLY A 39 18.62 -6.92 -7.73
N SER A 40 17.62 -6.30 -8.37
CA SER A 40 17.48 -6.31 -9.83
C SER A 40 18.54 -5.46 -10.56
N TRP A 41 19.14 -6.05 -11.59
CA TRP A 41 20.08 -5.40 -12.52
C TRP A 41 19.39 -4.54 -13.59
N TYR A 42 18.05 -4.56 -13.66
CA TYR A 42 17.29 -3.84 -14.69
C TYR A 42 17.38 -2.32 -14.54
N TYR A 43 17.30 -1.81 -13.30
CA TYR A 43 17.22 -0.38 -13.03
C TYR A 43 18.43 0.45 -13.45
N PRO A 44 19.70 -0.02 -13.31
CA PRO A 44 20.85 0.65 -13.91
C PRO A 44 20.69 0.89 -15.42
N ILE A 45 20.21 -0.11 -16.15
CA ILE A 45 20.02 -0.03 -17.60
C ILE A 45 18.89 0.92 -17.94
N ALA A 46 17.75 0.80 -17.24
CA ALA A 46 16.63 1.72 -17.38
C ALA A 46 17.04 3.19 -17.13
N GLY A 47 17.88 3.42 -16.10
CA GLY A 47 18.46 4.73 -15.79
C GLY A 47 19.31 5.28 -16.93
N LEU A 48 20.22 4.49 -17.51
CA LEU A 48 21.03 4.90 -18.66
C LEU A 48 20.17 5.25 -19.89
N VAL A 49 19.14 4.45 -20.17
CA VAL A 49 18.21 4.72 -21.28
C VAL A 49 17.41 6.00 -21.02
N MET A 50 16.94 6.23 -19.79
CA MET A 50 16.25 7.48 -19.41
C MET A 50 17.16 8.71 -19.52
N LEU A 51 18.46 8.58 -19.21
CA LEU A 51 19.44 9.65 -19.43
C LEU A 51 19.68 9.91 -20.92
N ALA A 52 19.65 8.88 -21.77
CA ALA A 52 19.68 9.08 -23.22
C ALA A 52 18.41 9.81 -23.72
N VAL A 53 17.22 9.46 -23.19
CA VAL A 53 15.97 10.19 -23.46
C VAL A 53 16.11 11.65 -23.04
N THR A 54 16.67 11.90 -21.86
CA THR A 54 16.95 13.25 -21.33
C THR A 54 17.79 14.08 -22.30
N VAL A 55 18.91 13.53 -22.78
CA VAL A 55 19.79 14.19 -23.75
C VAL A 55 19.03 14.49 -25.05
N MET A 56 18.18 13.57 -25.52
CA MET A 56 17.37 13.78 -26.71
C MET A 56 16.31 14.88 -26.53
N LEU A 57 15.69 14.97 -25.35
CA LEU A 57 14.74 16.03 -25.01
C LEU A 57 15.42 17.41 -24.96
N PHE A 58 16.60 17.53 -24.34
CA PHE A 58 17.40 18.76 -24.38
C PHE A 58 17.79 19.18 -25.81
N ARG A 59 18.03 18.20 -26.68
CA ARG A 59 18.31 18.43 -28.11
C ARG A 59 17.05 18.63 -28.95
N GLY A 60 15.86 18.65 -28.34
CA GLY A 60 14.60 18.91 -29.03
C GLY A 60 14.16 17.82 -30.01
N LYS A 61 14.63 16.57 -29.83
CA LYS A 61 14.38 15.45 -30.74
C LYS A 61 13.11 14.70 -30.39
N ARG A 62 12.11 14.68 -31.29
CA ARG A 62 10.90 13.84 -31.14
C ARG A 62 11.18 12.34 -31.11
N ALA A 63 12.33 11.91 -31.65
CA ALA A 63 12.80 10.54 -31.52
C ALA A 63 12.98 10.09 -30.05
N ALA A 64 13.06 11.02 -29.09
CA ALA A 64 13.06 10.72 -27.66
C ALA A 64 11.84 9.87 -27.25
N LEU A 65 10.69 10.10 -27.90
CA LEU A 65 9.45 9.37 -27.60
C LEU A 65 9.54 7.90 -28.02
N TRP A 66 10.27 7.57 -29.09
CA TRP A 66 10.52 6.19 -29.49
C TRP A 66 11.40 5.46 -28.48
N LEU A 67 12.49 6.10 -28.06
CA LEU A 67 13.39 5.52 -27.06
C LEU A 67 12.66 5.34 -25.71
N TYR A 68 11.82 6.30 -25.35
CA TYR A 68 10.99 6.21 -24.16
C TYR A 68 9.92 5.11 -24.26
N ALA A 69 9.27 4.96 -25.42
CA ALA A 69 8.32 3.88 -25.67
C ALA A 69 9.00 2.50 -25.53
N ALA A 70 10.22 2.36 -26.05
CA ALA A 70 11.01 1.14 -25.89
C ALA A 70 11.36 0.87 -24.42
N LEU A 71 11.76 1.90 -23.66
CA LEU A 71 12.00 1.78 -22.21
C LEU A 71 10.75 1.30 -21.47
N LEU A 72 9.60 1.92 -21.74
CA LEU A 72 8.33 1.57 -21.09
C LEU A 72 7.93 0.12 -21.40
N LEU A 73 7.97 -0.30 -22.66
CA LEU A 73 7.66 -1.67 -23.05
C LEU A 73 8.65 -2.67 -22.47
N ALA A 74 9.95 -2.37 -22.49
CA ALA A 74 10.96 -3.21 -21.86
C ALA A 74 10.71 -3.35 -20.35
N THR A 75 10.25 -2.27 -19.70
CA THR A 75 9.93 -2.30 -18.26
C THR A 75 8.70 -3.17 -18.00
N MET A 76 7.69 -3.10 -18.87
CA MET A 76 6.50 -3.95 -18.76
C MET A 76 6.84 -5.43 -18.93
N ILE A 77 7.61 -5.75 -19.99
CA ILE A 77 8.02 -7.12 -20.29
C ILE A 77 8.87 -7.69 -19.16
N TRP A 78 9.86 -6.92 -18.68
CA TRP A 78 10.69 -7.32 -17.55
C TRP A 78 9.87 -7.50 -16.26
N GLY A 79 8.97 -6.56 -15.96
CA GLY A 79 8.10 -6.64 -14.78
C GLY A 79 7.24 -7.90 -14.81
N VAL A 80 6.56 -8.18 -15.92
CA VAL A 80 5.74 -9.39 -16.08
C VAL A 80 6.59 -10.66 -15.99
N TRP A 81 7.82 -10.64 -16.51
CA TRP A 81 8.74 -11.76 -16.39
C TRP A 81 9.18 -12.02 -14.94
N GLU A 82 9.40 -10.97 -14.15
CA GLU A 82 9.90 -11.09 -12.77
C GLU A 82 8.81 -11.46 -11.77
N VAL A 83 7.61 -10.86 -11.90
CA VAL A 83 6.55 -10.96 -10.87
C VAL A 83 5.21 -11.47 -11.42
N GLY A 84 5.14 -11.84 -12.70
CA GLY A 84 3.88 -12.23 -13.33
C GLY A 84 2.91 -11.05 -13.45
N PHE A 85 1.61 -11.35 -13.41
CA PHE A 85 0.54 -10.36 -13.45
C PHE A 85 0.09 -9.89 -12.05
N ASP A 86 1.00 -9.89 -11.08
CA ASP A 86 0.76 -9.29 -9.76
C ASP A 86 0.66 -7.76 -9.89
N PHE A 87 -0.54 -7.22 -9.70
CA PHE A 87 -0.80 -5.79 -9.85
C PHE A 87 0.05 -4.94 -8.88
N TRP A 88 0.17 -5.38 -7.64
CA TRP A 88 0.87 -4.64 -6.58
C TRP A 88 2.38 -4.63 -6.81
N ALA A 89 2.92 -5.67 -7.42
CA ALA A 89 4.31 -5.71 -7.82
C ALA A 89 4.57 -4.95 -9.14
N LEU A 90 3.68 -5.03 -10.13
CA LEU A 90 3.86 -4.35 -11.43
C LEU A 90 3.71 -2.82 -11.34
N THR A 91 2.80 -2.33 -10.50
CA THR A 91 2.51 -0.89 -10.37
C THR A 91 3.75 -0.05 -10.01
N PRO A 92 4.51 -0.33 -8.93
CA PRO A 92 5.69 0.47 -8.56
C PRO A 92 6.85 0.37 -9.57
N ARG A 93 6.88 -0.67 -10.42
CA ARG A 93 7.87 -0.81 -11.50
C ARG A 93 7.58 0.13 -12.68
N SER A 94 6.33 0.58 -12.81
CA SER A 94 5.79 1.23 -14.00
C SER A 94 5.25 2.64 -13.78
N ASP A 95 4.95 3.02 -12.54
CA ASP A 95 4.16 4.22 -12.20
C ASP A 95 4.65 5.50 -12.88
N ILE A 96 5.87 5.95 -12.57
CA ILE A 96 6.47 7.19 -13.05
C ILE A 96 6.67 7.09 -14.56
N LEU A 97 6.95 5.89 -15.09
CA LEU A 97 7.13 5.69 -16.53
C LEU A 97 5.81 5.80 -17.32
N VAL A 98 4.70 5.33 -16.77
CA VAL A 98 3.39 5.48 -17.41
C VAL A 98 2.95 6.95 -17.36
N PHE A 99 3.01 7.57 -16.18
CA PHE A 99 2.56 8.97 -16.02
C PHE A 99 3.44 9.95 -16.80
N PHE A 100 4.76 9.75 -16.81
CA PHE A 100 5.65 10.59 -17.60
C PHE A 100 5.49 10.32 -19.10
N GLY A 101 5.19 9.08 -19.52
CA GLY A 101 4.79 8.79 -20.90
C GLY A 101 3.53 9.54 -21.32
N ILE A 102 2.49 9.57 -20.46
CA ILE A 102 1.27 10.35 -20.68
C ILE A 102 1.61 11.83 -20.84
N TRP A 103 2.45 12.39 -19.94
CA TRP A 103 2.92 13.77 -20.05
C TRP A 103 3.59 14.07 -21.39
N LEU A 104 4.48 13.17 -21.86
CA LEU A 104 5.22 13.34 -23.10
C LEU A 104 4.33 13.35 -24.36
N ILE A 105 3.19 12.66 -24.36
CA ILE A 105 2.25 12.66 -25.50
C ILE A 105 1.28 13.85 -25.49
N LEU A 106 1.24 14.66 -24.44
CA LEU A 106 0.36 15.83 -24.39
C LEU A 106 0.74 16.82 -25.50
N PRO A 107 -0.23 17.34 -26.29
CA PRO A 107 0.04 18.20 -27.45
C PRO A 107 0.91 19.41 -27.13
N PHE A 108 0.82 19.96 -25.92
CA PHE A 108 1.61 21.11 -25.51
C PHE A 108 3.06 20.77 -25.13
N VAL A 109 3.41 19.49 -25.00
CA VAL A 109 4.78 19.00 -24.75
C VAL A 109 5.44 18.60 -26.07
N TRP A 110 4.95 17.57 -26.76
CA TRP A 110 5.64 17.03 -27.94
C TRP A 110 5.70 18.00 -29.13
N ARG A 111 4.70 18.89 -29.29
CA ARG A 111 4.73 19.90 -30.37
C ARG A 111 5.85 20.93 -30.18
N ARG A 112 6.40 21.06 -28.97
CA ARG A 112 7.53 21.96 -28.66
C ARG A 112 8.90 21.34 -28.98
N LEU A 113 8.95 20.07 -29.36
CA LEU A 113 10.17 19.42 -29.85
C LEU A 113 10.34 19.76 -31.35
N PRO A 114 11.35 20.56 -31.73
CA PRO A 114 11.49 21.08 -33.09
C PRO A 114 11.93 20.04 -34.11
N VAL A 115 12.71 19.03 -33.72
CA VAL A 115 13.24 18.03 -34.66
C VAL A 115 12.21 16.90 -34.80
N PRO A 116 11.53 16.78 -35.96
CA PRO A 116 10.46 15.82 -36.14
C PRO A 116 10.98 14.37 -36.17
N SER A 117 10.11 13.43 -35.85
CA SER A 117 10.33 11.99 -35.99
C SER A 117 8.98 11.37 -36.32
N ALA A 118 8.90 10.69 -37.46
CA ALA A 118 7.66 10.07 -37.91
C ALA A 118 7.21 8.98 -36.94
N GLY A 119 5.90 8.93 -36.67
CA GLY A 119 5.29 7.90 -35.83
C GLY A 119 5.61 7.95 -34.33
N ALA A 120 6.53 8.82 -33.86
CA ALA A 120 7.03 8.78 -32.48
C ALA A 120 5.95 8.96 -31.41
N VAL A 121 4.98 9.85 -31.65
CA VAL A 121 3.82 10.04 -30.77
C VAL A 121 2.91 8.81 -30.79
N GLY A 122 2.63 8.27 -31.99
CA GLY A 122 1.80 7.07 -32.14
C GLY A 122 2.43 5.83 -31.49
N GLY A 123 3.74 5.67 -31.62
CA GLY A 123 4.51 4.61 -30.97
C GLY A 123 4.41 4.66 -29.45
N LEU A 124 4.55 5.85 -28.86
CA LEU A 124 4.39 6.01 -27.41
C LEU A 124 2.93 5.80 -26.96
N VAL A 125 1.94 6.25 -27.73
CA VAL A 125 0.52 5.96 -27.45
C VAL A 125 0.28 4.45 -27.43
N ILE A 126 0.79 3.70 -28.42
CA ILE A 126 0.67 2.24 -28.46
C ILE A 126 1.34 1.60 -27.23
N ALA A 127 2.54 2.04 -26.86
CA ALA A 127 3.23 1.55 -25.67
C ALA A 127 2.44 1.80 -24.37
N LEU A 128 1.82 2.97 -24.25
CA LEU A 128 0.95 3.31 -23.11
C LEU A 128 -0.32 2.46 -23.08
N LEU A 129 -0.94 2.19 -24.23
CA LEU A 129 -2.11 1.32 -24.31
C LEU A 129 -1.77 -0.13 -23.94
N ILE A 130 -0.62 -0.65 -24.39
CA ILE A 130 -0.13 -1.98 -24.00
C ILE A 130 0.12 -2.02 -22.49
N SER A 131 0.80 -1.01 -21.95
CA SER A 131 1.08 -0.93 -20.50
C SER A 131 -0.22 -0.86 -19.69
N GLY A 132 -1.17 -0.03 -20.11
CA GLY A 132 -2.49 0.06 -19.49
C GLY A 132 -3.29 -1.24 -19.57
N GLY A 133 -3.21 -1.97 -20.68
CA GLY A 133 -3.81 -3.28 -20.86
C GLY A 133 -3.23 -4.34 -19.91
N ILE A 134 -1.89 -4.36 -19.76
CA ILE A 134 -1.19 -5.24 -18.82
C ILE A 134 -1.62 -4.94 -17.38
N LEU A 135 -1.62 -3.67 -16.96
CA LEU A 135 -2.00 -3.27 -15.61
C LEU A 135 -3.49 -3.54 -15.33
N THR A 136 -4.36 -3.32 -16.31
CA THR A 136 -5.79 -3.65 -16.19
C THR A 136 -5.96 -5.15 -16.02
N TRP A 137 -5.30 -5.98 -16.84
CA TRP A 137 -5.34 -7.43 -16.71
C TRP A 137 -4.87 -7.88 -15.33
N ALA A 138 -3.73 -7.38 -14.88
CA ALA A 138 -3.17 -7.68 -13.55
C ALA A 138 -4.14 -7.30 -12.41
N GLY A 139 -4.84 -6.17 -12.52
CA GLY A 139 -5.80 -5.73 -11.51
C GLY A 139 -7.04 -6.61 -11.36
N PHE A 140 -7.37 -7.42 -12.36
CA PHE A 140 -8.51 -8.35 -12.33
C PHE A 140 -8.10 -9.83 -12.25
N ASN A 141 -6.80 -10.14 -12.28
CA ASN A 141 -6.28 -11.51 -12.30
C ASN A 141 -5.09 -11.61 -11.35
N ASP A 142 -5.35 -11.35 -10.06
CA ASP A 142 -4.31 -11.43 -9.04
C ASP A 142 -3.84 -12.89 -8.90
N PRO A 143 -2.56 -13.21 -9.17
CA PRO A 143 -2.05 -14.58 -9.03
C PRO A 143 -2.09 -15.09 -7.60
N GLN A 144 -2.26 -14.21 -6.61
CA GLN A 144 -2.37 -14.56 -5.19
C GLN A 144 -3.82 -14.83 -4.76
N GLU A 145 -4.81 -14.60 -5.64
CA GLU A 145 -6.21 -14.82 -5.31
C GLU A 145 -6.54 -16.32 -5.25
N VAL A 146 -6.80 -16.81 -4.04
CA VAL A 146 -7.34 -18.15 -3.81
C VAL A 146 -8.85 -18.04 -3.70
N ASN A 147 -9.55 -18.32 -4.81
CA ASN A 147 -11.01 -18.38 -4.83
C ASN A 147 -11.51 -19.56 -4.01
N GLY A 148 -11.93 -19.31 -2.77
CA GLY A 148 -12.61 -20.29 -1.95
C GLY A 148 -14.02 -20.56 -2.48
N THR A 149 -14.31 -21.81 -2.85
CA THR A 149 -15.68 -22.22 -3.16
C THR A 149 -16.37 -22.70 -1.89
N LEU A 150 -17.30 -21.92 -1.36
CA LEU A 150 -18.23 -22.40 -0.34
C LEU A 150 -19.44 -23.02 -1.06
N SER A 151 -19.67 -24.32 -0.90
CA SER A 151 -20.93 -24.92 -1.33
C SER A 151 -22.07 -24.34 -0.51
N ALA A 152 -23.06 -23.72 -1.16
CA ALA A 152 -24.27 -23.21 -0.50
C ALA A 152 -25.02 -24.31 0.29
N ASP A 153 -24.86 -25.57 -0.11
CA ASP A 153 -25.44 -26.74 0.54
C ASP A 153 -24.62 -27.26 1.74
N ALA A 154 -23.40 -26.77 1.97
CA ALA A 154 -22.45 -27.42 2.88
C ALA A 154 -22.57 -26.98 4.35
N THR A 155 -23.37 -25.96 4.68
CA THR A 155 -23.56 -25.57 6.08
C THR A 155 -24.92 -24.89 6.25
N PRO A 156 -25.90 -25.54 6.92
CA PRO A 156 -27.07 -24.84 7.43
C PRO A 156 -26.57 -23.61 8.20
N ALA A 157 -27.21 -22.45 8.02
CA ALA A 157 -26.88 -21.27 8.82
C ALA A 157 -26.83 -21.71 10.29
N ALA A 158 -25.65 -21.60 10.90
CA ALA A 158 -25.49 -21.98 12.28
C ALA A 158 -26.52 -21.17 13.10
N PRO A 159 -27.15 -21.78 14.12
CA PRO A 159 -28.02 -21.03 15.01
C PRO A 159 -27.26 -19.79 15.53
N ILE A 160 -27.99 -18.68 15.68
CA ILE A 160 -27.43 -17.41 16.17
C ILE A 160 -26.52 -17.72 17.35
N SER A 161 -25.27 -17.29 17.27
CA SER A 161 -24.31 -17.63 18.31
C SER A 161 -24.82 -17.13 19.67
N THR A 162 -25.02 -18.06 20.60
CA THR A 162 -25.55 -17.76 21.93
C THR A 162 -24.44 -17.19 22.79
N VAL A 163 -24.29 -15.86 22.73
CA VAL A 163 -23.36 -15.10 23.56
C VAL A 163 -24.14 -14.44 24.68
N ALA A 164 -23.68 -14.59 25.93
CA ALA A 164 -24.27 -13.90 27.07
C ALA A 164 -24.35 -12.38 26.81
N ASP A 165 -25.44 -11.74 27.20
CA ASP A 165 -25.69 -10.33 26.88
C ASP A 165 -24.55 -9.40 27.31
N SER A 166 -23.94 -9.70 28.45
CA SER A 166 -22.84 -8.92 29.02
C SER A 166 -21.46 -9.25 28.47
N ASP A 167 -21.33 -10.25 27.59
CA ASP A 167 -20.05 -10.71 27.06
C ASP A 167 -19.81 -10.24 25.62
N TRP A 168 -18.52 -10.15 25.30
CA TRP A 168 -17.97 -9.81 24.00
C TRP A 168 -16.77 -10.74 23.69
N PRO A 169 -17.00 -12.02 23.39
CA PRO A 169 -15.95 -13.03 23.28
C PRO A 169 -15.16 -13.02 21.95
N ALA A 170 -15.63 -12.26 20.95
CA ALA A 170 -15.02 -12.20 19.62
C ALA A 170 -14.89 -10.75 19.13
N TYR A 171 -14.05 -10.52 18.10
CA TYR A 171 -13.84 -9.18 17.51
C TYR A 171 -15.16 -8.45 17.20
N GLY A 172 -16.14 -9.15 16.64
CA GLY A 172 -17.47 -8.62 16.32
C GLY A 172 -18.57 -8.94 17.34
N ARG A 173 -18.21 -9.26 18.59
CA ARG A 173 -19.03 -9.84 19.66
C ARG A 173 -19.47 -11.28 19.39
N ASN A 174 -20.15 -11.50 18.27
CA ASN A 174 -20.78 -12.76 17.90
C ASN A 174 -20.22 -13.28 16.56
N GLN A 175 -20.55 -14.52 16.18
CA GLN A 175 -20.02 -15.15 14.96
C GLN A 175 -20.50 -14.44 13.68
N GLU A 176 -21.61 -13.73 13.77
CA GLU A 176 -22.18 -12.91 12.71
C GLU A 176 -21.44 -11.57 12.53
N GLY A 177 -20.53 -11.22 13.45
CA GLY A 177 -19.70 -10.02 13.35
C GLY A 177 -20.46 -8.71 13.51
N GLN A 178 -21.65 -8.73 14.12
CA GLN A 178 -22.61 -7.61 14.09
C GLN A 178 -22.18 -6.39 14.89
N ARG A 179 -21.25 -6.55 15.85
CA ARG A 179 -20.83 -5.49 16.78
C ARG A 179 -22.01 -4.84 17.52
N TYR A 180 -23.05 -5.62 17.78
CA TYR A 180 -24.27 -5.18 18.47
C TYR A 180 -24.34 -5.72 19.90
N SER A 181 -24.50 -4.83 20.88
CA SER A 181 -24.75 -5.21 22.28
C SER A 181 -26.24 -5.08 22.62
N PRO A 182 -26.85 -6.11 23.25
CA PRO A 182 -28.25 -6.05 23.68
C PRO A 182 -28.45 -5.24 24.98
N LEU A 183 -27.37 -4.81 25.66
CA LEU A 183 -27.44 -4.04 26.90
C LEU A 183 -28.03 -2.64 26.66
N LYS A 184 -28.92 -2.19 27.57
CA LYS A 184 -29.67 -0.93 27.45
C LYS A 184 -29.52 0.02 28.65
N GLN A 185 -28.62 -0.31 29.59
CA GLN A 185 -28.40 0.52 30.78
C GLN A 185 -27.96 1.94 30.40
N ILE A 186 -27.05 2.06 29.44
CA ILE A 186 -26.67 3.33 28.81
C ILE A 186 -27.50 3.48 27.54
N ASN A 187 -28.16 4.62 27.38
CA ASN A 187 -29.05 4.92 26.27
C ASN A 187 -29.05 6.43 25.95
N THR A 188 -29.85 6.83 24.96
CA THR A 188 -29.91 8.22 24.46
C THR A 188 -30.27 9.24 25.53
N ASP A 189 -31.00 8.83 26.57
CA ASP A 189 -31.51 9.74 27.60
C ASP A 189 -30.46 10.01 28.68
N ASN A 190 -29.56 9.05 28.94
CA ASN A 190 -28.61 9.09 30.04
C ASN A 190 -27.12 9.07 29.65
N VAL A 191 -26.77 8.88 28.37
CA VAL A 191 -25.37 8.83 27.90
C VAL A 191 -24.57 10.10 28.25
N LYS A 192 -25.25 11.25 28.35
CA LYS A 192 -24.69 12.53 28.79
C LYS A 192 -24.10 12.50 30.21
N ASN A 193 -24.46 11.51 31.03
CA ASN A 193 -24.00 11.37 32.41
C ASN A 193 -22.79 10.42 32.55
N LEU A 194 -22.30 9.86 31.43
CA LEU A 194 -21.21 8.90 31.45
C LEU A 194 -19.92 9.53 32.00
N LYS A 195 -19.20 8.78 32.83
CA LYS A 195 -17.91 9.17 33.40
C LYS A 195 -16.92 8.03 33.23
N GLU A 196 -15.65 8.39 33.15
CA GLU A 196 -14.56 7.41 33.18
C GLU A 196 -14.63 6.61 34.49
N ALA A 197 -14.71 5.28 34.37
CA ALA A 197 -14.73 4.38 35.52
C ALA A 197 -13.31 4.05 36.01
N TRP A 198 -12.39 3.81 35.08
CA TRP A 198 -10.98 3.52 35.35
C TRP A 198 -10.15 3.70 34.06
N VAL A 199 -8.82 3.76 34.22
CA VAL A 199 -7.84 3.80 33.13
C VAL A 199 -6.78 2.74 33.37
N PHE A 200 -6.52 1.93 32.35
CA PHE A 200 -5.36 1.04 32.32
C PHE A 200 -4.30 1.61 31.38
N ARG A 201 -3.07 1.75 31.88
CA ARG A 201 -1.92 2.20 31.08
C ARG A 201 -1.05 0.99 30.78
N THR A 202 -1.03 0.55 29.53
CA THR A 202 -0.33 -0.65 29.07
C THR A 202 1.19 -0.55 29.19
N GLY A 203 1.74 0.67 29.25
CA GLY A 203 3.18 0.92 29.18
C GLY A 203 3.80 0.58 27.82
N ASP A 204 2.99 0.24 26.82
CA ASP A 204 3.47 -0.07 25.48
C ASP A 204 3.64 1.21 24.67
N LEU A 205 4.90 1.61 24.49
CA LEU A 205 5.30 2.87 23.88
C LEU A 205 6.26 2.60 22.72
N LYS A 206 6.36 3.56 21.79
CA LYS A 206 7.30 3.48 20.68
C LYS A 206 8.74 3.30 21.17
N GLN A 207 9.42 2.29 20.66
CA GLN A 207 10.82 1.99 20.92
C GLN A 207 11.72 2.51 19.78
N PRO A 208 13.04 2.67 20.00
CA PRO A 208 13.95 3.21 18.98
C PRO A 208 14.03 2.40 17.68
N ASN A 209 13.80 1.08 17.76
CA ASN A 209 13.88 0.16 16.62
C ASN A 209 12.50 -0.12 15.99
N ASP A 210 11.46 0.58 16.42
CA ASP A 210 10.14 0.42 15.84
C ASP A 210 10.07 1.05 14.44
N PRO A 211 9.18 0.55 13.58
CA PRO A 211 8.88 1.21 12.32
C PRO A 211 8.35 2.64 12.52
N GLY A 212 8.25 3.38 11.41
CA GLY A 212 7.73 4.74 11.41
C GLY A 212 6.38 4.86 12.11
N GLU A 213 5.52 3.85 11.93
CA GLU A 213 4.15 3.80 12.41
C GLU A 213 3.94 2.72 13.49
N ILE A 214 3.26 3.08 14.58
CA ILE A 214 2.78 2.16 15.63
C ILE A 214 1.27 2.34 15.76
N THR A 215 0.49 1.25 15.77
CA THR A 215 -0.98 1.35 15.79
C THR A 215 -1.63 0.53 16.91
N ASN A 216 -2.63 1.13 17.55
CA ASN A 216 -3.51 0.47 18.51
C ASN A 216 -4.85 0.17 17.83
N GLU A 217 -4.97 -1.00 17.21
CA GLU A 217 -6.16 -1.46 16.48
C GLU A 217 -6.98 -2.51 17.24
N VAL A 218 -6.66 -2.71 18.52
CA VAL A 218 -7.29 -3.72 19.36
C VAL A 218 -8.78 -3.41 19.55
N THR A 219 -9.64 -4.39 19.25
CA THR A 219 -10.96 -4.49 19.88
C THR A 219 -10.82 -5.47 21.06
N PRO A 220 -10.86 -5.00 22.33
CA PRO A 220 -10.79 -5.90 23.47
C PRO A 220 -11.95 -6.90 23.46
N ILE A 221 -11.73 -8.09 24.01
CA ILE A 221 -12.79 -9.07 24.25
C ILE A 221 -13.06 -9.17 25.75
N LYS A 222 -14.31 -9.32 26.14
CA LYS A 222 -14.74 -9.47 27.54
C LYS A 222 -15.50 -10.78 27.69
N VAL A 223 -15.04 -11.63 28.61
CA VAL A 223 -15.69 -12.92 28.91
C VAL A 223 -15.76 -13.09 30.42
N GLY A 224 -16.96 -13.28 30.96
CA GLY A 224 -17.17 -13.26 32.41
C GLY A 224 -16.67 -11.95 33.03
N ASP A 225 -15.82 -12.01 34.04
CA ASP A 225 -15.27 -10.83 34.73
C ASP A 225 -13.91 -10.36 34.17
N MET A 226 -13.46 -10.96 33.06
CA MET A 226 -12.14 -10.70 32.49
C MET A 226 -12.25 -9.90 31.19
N LEU A 227 -11.42 -8.88 31.06
CA LEU A 227 -11.21 -8.11 29.83
C LEU A 227 -9.82 -8.43 29.27
N TYR A 228 -9.76 -8.89 28.03
CA TYR A 228 -8.52 -9.26 27.34
C TYR A 228 -8.22 -8.28 26.22
N LEU A 229 -6.97 -7.83 26.14
CA LEU A 229 -6.50 -6.92 25.11
C LEU A 229 -5.06 -7.22 24.74
N CYS A 230 -4.64 -6.71 23.59
CA CYS A 230 -3.27 -6.73 23.12
C CYS A 230 -2.80 -5.33 22.72
N THR A 231 -1.50 -5.18 22.53
CA THR A 231 -0.84 -3.90 22.23
C THR A 231 0.02 -3.99 20.97
N ALA A 232 0.60 -2.88 20.51
CA ALA A 232 1.36 -2.80 19.26
C ALA A 232 2.51 -3.82 19.21
N HIS A 233 3.20 -4.03 20.35
CA HIS A 233 4.27 -5.04 20.48
C HIS A 233 3.76 -6.46 20.80
N GLN A 234 2.48 -6.73 20.55
CA GLN A 234 1.83 -8.02 20.81
C GLN A 234 1.83 -8.46 22.30
N ARG A 235 2.05 -7.53 23.24
CA ARG A 235 1.85 -7.83 24.67
C ARG A 235 0.38 -8.06 24.93
N LEU A 236 0.05 -9.16 25.59
CA LEU A 236 -1.30 -9.57 25.95
C LEU A 236 -1.56 -9.22 27.41
N PHE A 237 -2.71 -8.65 27.71
CA PHE A 237 -3.13 -8.34 29.07
C PHE A 237 -4.50 -8.96 29.34
N ALA A 238 -4.69 -9.43 30.57
CA ALA A 238 -6.00 -9.72 31.11
C ALA A 238 -6.23 -8.86 32.35
N LEU A 239 -7.34 -8.13 32.34
CA LEU A 239 -7.75 -7.21 33.37
C LEU A 239 -9.04 -7.70 34.03
N ASP A 240 -9.21 -7.33 35.28
CA ASP A 240 -10.51 -7.28 35.92
C ASP A 240 -11.41 -6.27 35.21
N ALA A 241 -12.52 -6.69 34.61
CA ALA A 241 -13.36 -5.82 33.79
C ALA A 241 -14.02 -4.69 34.59
N ALA A 242 -14.28 -4.91 35.88
CA ALA A 242 -14.93 -3.93 36.75
C ALA A 242 -13.96 -2.85 37.25
N THR A 243 -12.72 -3.24 37.57
CA THR A 243 -11.75 -2.33 38.23
C THR A 243 -10.61 -1.88 37.33
N GLY A 244 -10.38 -2.52 36.19
CA GLY A 244 -9.23 -2.27 35.32
C GLY A 244 -7.90 -2.81 35.88
N LYS A 245 -7.93 -3.53 37.01
CA LYS A 245 -6.72 -4.09 37.63
C LYS A 245 -6.20 -5.25 36.80
N GLU A 246 -4.93 -5.21 36.45
CA GLU A 246 -4.24 -6.31 35.78
C GLU A 246 -4.27 -7.59 36.63
N LYS A 247 -4.64 -8.71 35.99
CA LYS A 247 -4.61 -10.05 36.57
C LYS A 247 -3.36 -10.80 36.13
N TRP A 248 -3.02 -10.67 34.85
CA TRP A 248 -1.80 -11.17 34.26
C TRP A 248 -1.51 -10.45 32.95
N HIS A 249 -0.26 -10.52 32.51
CA HIS A 249 0.15 -10.17 31.14
C HIS A 249 1.15 -11.19 30.60
N PHE A 250 1.30 -11.20 29.28
CA PHE A 250 2.30 -11.96 28.55
C PHE A 250 2.98 -11.04 27.53
N ASP A 251 4.31 -11.01 27.56
CA ASP A 251 5.12 -10.27 26.58
C ASP A 251 5.88 -11.29 25.71
N PRO A 252 5.58 -11.38 24.41
CA PRO A 252 6.31 -12.27 23.49
C PRO A 252 7.74 -11.78 23.18
N GLN A 253 8.13 -10.58 23.65
CA GLN A 253 9.41 -9.94 23.35
C GLN A 253 9.63 -9.77 21.85
N LEU A 254 8.65 -9.16 21.18
CA LEU A 254 8.69 -8.93 19.74
C LEU A 254 9.96 -8.14 19.35
N ASN A 255 10.79 -8.73 18.49
CA ASN A 255 11.93 -8.05 17.91
C ASN A 255 11.47 -7.24 16.68
N ALA A 256 11.02 -6.00 16.91
CA ALA A 256 10.58 -5.10 15.85
C ALA A 256 11.76 -4.68 14.94
N ASP A 257 11.48 -4.60 13.64
CA ASP A 257 12.43 -4.13 12.63
C ASP A 257 11.92 -2.80 12.04
N PRO A 258 12.77 -1.76 11.91
CA PRO A 258 12.36 -0.49 11.30
C PRO A 258 11.84 -0.60 9.86
N SER A 259 12.15 -1.69 9.16
CA SER A 259 11.67 -1.99 7.81
C SER A 259 10.23 -2.50 7.75
N PHE A 260 9.63 -2.89 8.88
CA PHE A 260 8.22 -3.26 8.93
C PHE A 260 7.35 -2.05 8.55
N GLN A 261 6.18 -2.31 7.96
CA GLN A 261 5.25 -1.23 7.64
C GLN A 261 4.73 -0.56 8.92
N HIS A 262 4.31 -1.36 9.89
CA HIS A 262 3.86 -0.93 11.22
C HIS A 262 3.89 -2.11 12.21
N VAL A 263 4.00 -1.81 13.51
CA VAL A 263 3.71 -2.78 14.58
C VAL A 263 2.28 -2.58 15.07
N THR A 264 1.51 -3.66 15.10
CA THR A 264 0.05 -3.64 15.30
C THR A 264 -0.43 -4.90 15.97
N CYS A 265 -1.40 -4.76 16.88
CA CYS A 265 -2.28 -5.86 17.25
C CYS A 265 -3.76 -5.46 17.08
N ARG A 266 -4.56 -6.36 16.48
CA ARG A 266 -5.97 -6.12 16.12
C ARG A 266 -6.98 -6.77 17.07
N GLY A 267 -6.52 -7.62 17.97
CA GLY A 267 -7.39 -8.34 18.89
C GLY A 267 -6.79 -9.66 19.36
N VAL A 268 -7.57 -10.36 20.17
CA VAL A 268 -7.30 -11.71 20.65
C VAL A 268 -8.54 -12.58 20.40
N SER A 269 -8.35 -13.90 20.40
CA SER A 269 -9.43 -14.87 20.28
C SER A 269 -9.58 -15.65 21.58
N TYR A 270 -10.81 -16.01 21.94
CA TYR A 270 -11.12 -16.82 23.11
C TYR A 270 -11.65 -18.20 22.70
N HIS A 271 -11.19 -19.22 23.42
CA HIS A 271 -11.74 -20.58 23.34
C HIS A 271 -11.84 -21.15 24.75
N GLU A 272 -13.04 -21.58 25.12
CA GLU A 272 -13.25 -22.31 26.37
C GLU A 272 -12.93 -23.79 26.14
N ALA A 273 -11.78 -24.23 26.68
CA ALA A 273 -11.41 -25.63 26.64
C ALA A 273 -12.26 -26.43 27.64
N LYS A 274 -12.63 -27.66 27.27
CA LYS A 274 -13.21 -28.60 28.25
C LYS A 274 -12.12 -28.96 29.26
N ALA A 275 -12.46 -28.84 30.54
CA ALA A 275 -11.60 -29.24 31.65
C ALA A 275 -11.29 -30.74 31.64
#